data_AF-A0A5J4ZF56-F1
#
_entry.id   AF-A0A5J4ZF56-F1
#
_cell.length_a   1.000
_cell.length_b   1.000
_cell.length_c   1.000
_cell.angle_alpha   90.00
_cell.angle_beta   90.00
_cell.angle_gamma   90.00
#
_symmetry.space_group_name_H-M   'P 1'
#
loop_
_entity.id
_entity.type
_entity.pdbx_description
1 polymer ?
#
loop_
_entity_poly.entity_id
_entity_poly.type
_entity_poly.pdbx_seq_one_letter_code
_entity_poly.pdbx_strand_id
1 'polypeptide(L)'
;MGREAVGLVLEACIILELWELLETLIANGLVEHSCSSNLVYNLIEKRRSDLVCLCLKHVSDLQTSDILCILKYFLSPPKDAYSSMAIVRKEWESQALCAIETATDMGLSGKILSLAKEASVLLMVAHDEFSVSELCLNYLLASSNLDEVILSSCISKLNDSEMKSLIRYLGKWLKKYERLPQVGPCPKASSTLSLKACVWVPTLVDIVKCLGLVLDEHFSSLVLHLEFHEELRSVVGVINSLALEARISYSIANVIENLRTKVKVRVIPSDKGYTHKLIEKLGFLMGREVVGLVLEACIVLELWELLETLIANGLVEHSCSSNLVYNLIEKRRSDLVCLCLKHVSDLQTSDILCILKYFLSPPKDAYSSMAIVRKEWESQALCAIETATDMGLSGKILNLAKEASVLLMVAHDEFSVSELCLNYLLASSNLDEVILSSCISKLNGLEMKSLIRYLGKWLKKYESFPQAGPCPKASSTLSLKACVWVPTLVDIVKCLGLVLDEHFSSLVLHPEFHEELRSVVGVVNSLALEARISCSIANVIENLRTEVKGA
;
A
#
# COMPACT_ATOMS: atom_id res chain seq x y z
N MET A 1 46.72 24.70 -24.18
CA MET A 1 46.11 24.67 -25.54
C MET A 1 44.81 25.44 -25.50
N GLY A 2 44.48 26.21 -26.54
CA GLY A 2 43.13 26.80 -26.65
C GLY A 2 42.07 25.71 -26.89
N ARG A 3 40.81 25.96 -26.52
CA ARG A 3 39.71 24.98 -26.64
C ARG A 3 39.54 24.44 -28.06
N GLU A 4 39.73 25.29 -29.08
CA GLU A 4 39.67 24.89 -30.49
C GLU A 4 40.78 23.88 -30.85
N ALA A 5 42.00 24.07 -30.32
CA ALA A 5 43.09 23.14 -30.55
C ALA A 5 42.83 21.78 -29.89
N VAL A 6 42.21 21.77 -28.69
CA VAL A 6 41.76 20.53 -28.04
C VAL A 6 40.70 19.84 -28.91
N GLY A 7 39.71 20.58 -29.41
CA GLY A 7 38.66 20.03 -30.28
C GLY A 7 39.19 19.36 -31.54
N LEU A 8 40.12 20.03 -32.26
CA LEU A 8 40.76 19.45 -33.44
C LEU A 8 41.58 18.19 -33.11
N VAL A 9 42.28 18.17 -31.97
CA VAL A 9 43.01 16.99 -31.51
C VAL A 9 42.06 15.85 -31.17
N LEU A 10 40.91 16.12 -30.53
CA LEU A 10 39.91 15.11 -30.22
C LEU A 10 39.31 14.49 -31.49
N GLU A 11 38.93 15.32 -32.46
CA GLU A 11 38.43 14.83 -33.75
C GLU A 11 39.48 13.98 -34.47
N ALA A 12 40.73 14.44 -34.51
CA ALA A 12 41.82 13.67 -35.10
C ALA A 12 42.04 12.33 -34.38
N CYS A 13 41.96 12.30 -33.04
CA CYS A 13 42.08 11.06 -32.27
C CYS A 13 40.97 10.07 -32.59
N ILE A 14 39.73 10.54 -32.75
CA ILE A 14 38.59 9.70 -33.09
C ILE A 14 38.71 9.16 -34.53
N ILE A 15 39.05 10.02 -35.48
CA ILE A 15 39.17 9.66 -36.91
C ILE A 15 40.32 8.68 -37.14
N LEU A 16 41.46 8.93 -36.50
CA LEU A 16 42.68 8.12 -36.63
C LEU A 16 42.75 6.98 -35.61
N GLU A 17 41.71 6.81 -34.79
CA GLU A 17 41.61 5.74 -33.78
C GLU A 17 42.78 5.74 -32.77
N LEU A 18 43.27 6.93 -32.40
CA LEU A 18 44.33 7.14 -31.41
C LEU A 18 43.77 7.12 -29.98
N TRP A 19 43.24 5.95 -29.58
CA TRP A 19 42.47 5.79 -28.36
C TRP A 19 43.25 6.06 -27.07
N GLU A 20 44.54 5.70 -27.00
CA GLU A 20 45.37 5.93 -25.82
C GLU A 20 45.59 7.43 -25.55
N LEU A 21 45.76 8.21 -26.63
CA LEU A 21 45.89 9.67 -26.53
C LEU A 21 44.55 10.28 -26.07
N LEU A 22 43.44 9.80 -26.61
CA LEU A 22 42.10 10.24 -26.23
C LEU A 22 41.80 9.91 -24.75
N GLU A 23 42.13 8.70 -24.30
CA GLU A 23 42.03 8.28 -22.91
C GLU A 23 42.81 9.22 -21.99
N THR A 24 44.06 9.52 -22.36
CA THR A 24 44.93 10.42 -21.60
C THR A 24 44.33 11.83 -21.51
N LEU A 25 43.78 12.35 -22.61
CA LEU A 25 43.15 13.68 -22.62
C LEU A 25 41.93 13.73 -21.70
N ILE A 26 41.05 12.72 -21.77
CA ILE A 26 39.84 12.65 -20.94
C ILE A 26 40.22 12.47 -19.46
N ALA A 27 41.12 11.54 -19.13
CA ALA A 27 41.52 11.25 -17.74
C ALA A 27 42.16 12.45 -17.04
N ASN A 28 42.85 13.32 -17.78
CA ASN A 28 43.43 14.55 -17.26
C ASN A 28 42.43 15.73 -17.17
N GLY A 29 41.15 15.52 -17.49
CA GLY A 29 40.13 16.56 -17.45
C GLY A 29 40.35 17.68 -18.47
N LEU A 30 41.08 17.40 -19.55
CA LEU A 30 41.36 18.38 -20.61
C LEU A 30 40.23 18.46 -21.64
N VAL A 31 39.21 17.61 -21.49
CA VAL A 31 38.09 17.47 -22.42
C VAL A 31 36.84 18.05 -21.77
N GLU A 32 36.32 19.11 -22.40
CA GLU A 32 35.00 19.66 -22.15
C GLU A 32 34.08 19.27 -23.32
N HIS A 33 32.78 19.12 -23.09
CA HIS A 33 31.78 18.96 -24.14
C HIS A 33 31.87 20.09 -25.18
N SER A 34 32.19 21.31 -24.74
CA SER A 34 32.42 22.45 -25.65
C SER A 34 33.54 22.22 -26.68
N CYS A 35 34.45 21.26 -26.44
CA CYS A 35 35.52 20.92 -27.38
C CYS A 35 35.05 20.00 -28.52
N SER A 36 33.99 19.20 -28.34
CA SER A 36 33.42 18.37 -29.40
C SER A 36 32.00 17.93 -29.04
N SER A 37 31.00 18.51 -29.71
CA SER A 37 29.58 18.20 -29.48
C SER A 37 29.17 16.78 -29.87
N ASN A 38 30.02 16.04 -30.58
CA ASN A 38 29.73 14.69 -31.05
C ASN A 38 30.63 13.62 -30.39
N LEU A 39 31.45 13.98 -29.40
CA LEU A 39 32.40 13.06 -28.77
C LEU A 39 31.72 11.78 -28.28
N VAL A 40 30.66 11.92 -27.47
CA VAL A 40 29.95 10.79 -26.87
C VAL A 40 29.30 9.91 -27.95
N TYR A 41 28.67 10.52 -28.94
CA TYR A 41 28.07 9.80 -30.07
C TYR A 41 29.12 8.98 -30.82
N ASN A 42 30.25 9.59 -31.16
CA ASN A 42 31.35 8.92 -31.87
C ASN A 42 31.94 7.76 -31.05
N LEU A 43 32.10 7.92 -29.73
CA LEU A 43 32.57 6.86 -28.85
C LEU A 43 31.60 5.67 -28.78
N ILE A 44 30.28 5.95 -28.72
CA ILE A 44 29.22 4.94 -28.75
C ILE A 44 29.18 4.22 -30.11
N GLU A 45 29.31 4.96 -31.21
CA GLU A 45 29.37 4.42 -32.57
C GLU A 45 30.57 3.50 -32.74
N LYS A 46 31.73 3.91 -32.24
CA LYS A 46 32.99 3.14 -32.23
C LYS A 46 33.07 2.09 -31.12
N ARG A 47 31.99 1.88 -30.36
CA ARG A 47 31.87 0.86 -29.30
C ARG A 47 32.92 0.97 -28.19
N ARG A 48 33.41 2.18 -27.90
CA ARG A 48 34.42 2.44 -26.86
C ARG A 48 33.76 2.72 -25.52
N SER A 49 33.10 1.71 -24.95
CA SER A 49 32.36 1.80 -23.69
C SER A 49 33.25 2.21 -22.50
N ASP A 50 34.52 1.79 -22.53
CA ASP A 50 35.57 2.19 -21.61
C ASP A 50 35.78 3.72 -21.60
N LEU A 51 35.90 4.32 -22.79
CA LEU A 51 36.05 5.77 -22.94
C LEU A 51 34.76 6.53 -22.64
N VAL A 52 33.58 5.94 -22.92
CA VAL A 52 32.28 6.52 -22.51
C VAL A 52 32.19 6.61 -20.97
N CYS A 53 32.57 5.54 -20.25
CA CYS A 53 32.65 5.57 -18.80
C CYS A 53 33.67 6.61 -18.30
N LEU A 54 34.79 6.78 -19.01
CA LEU A 54 35.79 7.79 -18.69
C LEU A 54 35.25 9.22 -18.88
N CYS A 55 34.44 9.46 -19.91
CA CYS A 55 33.73 10.73 -20.08
C CYS A 55 32.81 11.03 -18.90
N LEU A 56 32.03 10.05 -18.42
CA LEU A 56 31.17 10.22 -17.24
C LEU A 56 31.94 10.57 -15.96
N LYS A 57 33.20 10.16 -15.86
CA LYS A 57 34.08 10.41 -14.72
C LYS A 57 34.72 11.80 -14.75
N HIS A 58 35.13 12.27 -15.93
CA HIS A 58 36.06 13.40 -16.04
C HIS A 58 35.54 14.60 -16.85
N VAL A 59 34.50 14.44 -17.67
CA VAL A 59 33.91 15.54 -18.45
C VAL A 59 32.77 16.14 -17.64
N SER A 60 32.90 17.38 -17.19
CA SER A 60 31.98 18.02 -16.23
C SER A 60 30.76 18.71 -16.86
N ASP A 61 30.72 18.87 -18.18
CA ASP A 61 29.74 19.68 -18.92
C ASP A 61 28.93 18.88 -19.97
N LEU A 62 28.77 17.57 -19.74
CA LEU A 62 27.94 16.69 -20.58
C LEU A 62 26.50 17.22 -20.68
N GLN A 63 25.96 17.27 -21.89
CA GLN A 63 24.61 17.77 -22.14
C GLN A 63 23.56 16.67 -21.93
N THR A 64 22.29 17.06 -21.79
CA THR A 64 21.16 16.12 -21.68
C THR A 64 21.12 15.12 -22.85
N SER A 65 21.49 15.53 -24.07
CA SER A 65 21.57 14.65 -25.23
C SER A 65 22.64 13.57 -25.08
N ASP A 66 23.79 13.90 -24.51
CA ASP A 66 24.88 12.94 -24.28
C ASP A 66 24.47 11.92 -23.23
N ILE A 67 23.92 12.39 -22.11
CA ILE A 67 23.45 11.55 -21.02
C ILE A 67 22.35 10.60 -21.52
N LEU A 68 21.42 11.08 -22.35
CA LEU A 68 20.39 10.24 -22.96
C LEU A 68 21.00 9.15 -23.86
N CYS A 69 21.96 9.50 -24.72
CA CYS A 69 22.65 8.55 -25.59
C CYS A 69 23.37 7.47 -24.76
N ILE A 70 24.08 7.87 -23.71
CA ILE A 70 24.80 6.96 -22.81
C ILE A 70 23.81 6.04 -22.08
N LEU A 71 22.74 6.61 -21.52
CA LEU A 71 21.70 5.85 -20.81
C LEU A 71 21.08 4.78 -21.72
N LYS A 72 20.67 5.14 -22.94
CA LYS A 72 20.12 4.19 -23.91
C LYS A 72 21.12 3.12 -24.30
N TYR A 73 22.37 3.51 -24.55
CA TYR A 73 23.44 2.59 -24.89
C TYR A 73 23.71 1.56 -23.80
N PHE A 74 23.66 1.95 -22.52
CA PHE A 74 23.86 1.00 -21.41
C PHE A 74 22.61 0.17 -21.08
N LEU A 75 21.40 0.69 -21.31
CA LEU A 75 20.16 -0.06 -21.11
C LEU A 75 19.91 -1.11 -22.20
N SER A 76 20.38 -0.84 -23.42
CA SER A 76 20.23 -1.71 -24.60
C SER A 76 21.53 -1.80 -25.40
N PRO A 77 22.62 -2.36 -24.83
CA PRO A 77 23.91 -2.42 -25.50
C PRO A 77 23.90 -3.39 -26.70
N PRO A 78 24.57 -3.04 -27.80
CA PRO A 78 24.71 -3.96 -28.93
C PRO A 78 25.68 -5.10 -28.58
N LYS A 79 25.48 -6.29 -29.17
CA LYS A 79 26.16 -7.53 -28.77
C LYS A 79 27.70 -7.49 -28.85
N ASP A 80 28.23 -6.66 -29.74
CA ASP A 80 29.65 -6.41 -29.96
C ASP A 80 30.29 -5.47 -28.91
N ALA A 81 29.48 -4.64 -28.22
CA ALA A 81 29.95 -3.71 -27.19
C ALA A 81 30.40 -4.39 -25.89
N TYR A 82 29.97 -5.64 -25.63
CA TYR A 82 30.30 -6.33 -24.38
C TYR A 82 31.80 -6.55 -24.18
N SER A 83 32.58 -6.63 -25.27
CA SER A 83 34.03 -6.81 -25.21
C SER A 83 34.74 -5.57 -24.62
N SER A 84 34.34 -4.36 -25.03
CA SER A 84 34.88 -3.11 -24.48
C SER A 84 34.34 -2.84 -23.08
N MET A 85 33.09 -3.19 -22.81
CA MET A 85 32.54 -3.12 -21.46
C MET A 85 33.29 -4.04 -20.49
N ALA A 86 33.84 -5.18 -20.93
CA ALA A 86 34.59 -6.09 -20.06
C ALA A 86 35.82 -5.43 -19.41
N ILE A 87 36.38 -4.39 -20.04
CA ILE A 87 37.44 -3.56 -19.44
C ILE A 87 36.92 -2.86 -18.17
N VAL A 88 35.68 -2.37 -18.22
CA VAL A 88 35.00 -1.75 -17.08
C VAL A 88 34.86 -2.73 -15.92
N ARG A 89 34.55 -4.01 -16.18
CA ARG A 89 34.50 -5.03 -15.12
C ARG A 89 35.85 -5.22 -14.44
N LYS A 90 36.95 -5.28 -15.20
CA LYS A 90 38.31 -5.39 -14.64
C LYS A 90 38.67 -4.19 -13.77
N GLU A 91 38.23 -2.99 -14.17
CA GLU A 91 38.41 -1.79 -13.35
C GLU A 91 37.64 -1.89 -12.03
N TRP A 92 36.39 -2.36 -12.05
CA TRP A 92 35.61 -2.62 -10.83
C TRP A 92 36.27 -3.68 -9.93
N GLU A 93 36.80 -4.74 -10.50
CA GLU A 93 37.55 -5.78 -9.79
C GLU A 93 38.80 -5.19 -9.12
N SER A 94 39.58 -4.39 -9.85
CA SER A 94 40.75 -3.69 -9.31
C SER A 94 40.37 -2.73 -8.17
N GLN A 95 39.24 -2.02 -8.29
CA GLN A 95 38.73 -1.13 -7.25
C GLN A 95 38.28 -1.90 -6.01
N ALA A 96 37.59 -3.03 -6.19
CA ALA A 96 37.18 -3.92 -5.11
C ALA A 96 38.39 -4.45 -4.34
N LEU A 97 39.41 -4.96 -5.05
CA LEU A 97 40.66 -5.44 -4.45
C LEU A 97 41.37 -4.35 -3.67
N CYS A 98 41.50 -3.15 -4.23
CA CYS A 98 42.10 -2.00 -3.53
C CYS A 98 41.31 -1.61 -2.27
N ALA A 99 39.97 -1.65 -2.32
CA ALA A 99 39.13 -1.40 -1.16
C ALA A 99 39.28 -2.49 -0.08
N ILE A 100 39.43 -3.76 -0.47
CA ILE A 100 39.71 -4.88 0.45
C ILE A 100 41.07 -4.70 1.11
N GLU A 101 42.12 -4.45 0.34
CA GLU A 101 43.47 -4.19 0.86
C GLU A 101 43.45 -3.07 1.89
N THR A 102 42.78 -1.95 1.56
CA THR A 102 42.57 -0.82 2.47
C THR A 102 41.77 -1.23 3.71
N ALA A 103 40.73 -2.05 3.56
CA ALA A 103 39.92 -2.54 4.68
C ALA A 103 40.66 -3.54 5.60
N THR A 104 41.76 -4.14 5.12
CA THR A 104 42.62 -5.05 5.88
C THR A 104 43.84 -4.39 6.50
N ASP A 105 44.11 -3.11 6.20
CA ASP A 105 45.21 -2.37 6.78
C ASP A 105 45.00 -2.15 8.29
N MET A 106 45.84 -2.81 9.11
CA MET A 106 45.80 -2.74 10.57
C MET A 106 46.11 -1.33 11.13
N GLY A 107 46.62 -0.41 10.31
CA GLY A 107 46.88 0.98 10.68
C GLY A 107 45.64 1.88 10.65
N LEU A 108 44.54 1.45 10.01
CA LEU A 108 43.31 2.22 9.91
C LEU A 108 42.35 1.90 11.06
N SER A 109 41.83 2.92 11.73
CA SER A 109 40.83 2.77 12.79
C SER A 109 39.68 3.76 12.66
N GLY A 110 38.55 3.43 13.27
CA GLY A 110 37.35 4.29 13.28
C GLY A 110 36.60 4.33 11.96
N LYS A 111 36.17 5.53 11.55
CA LYS A 111 35.23 5.75 10.43
C LYS A 111 35.78 5.34 9.06
N ILE A 112 37.09 5.49 8.85
CA ILE A 112 37.73 5.17 7.56
C ILE A 112 37.71 3.66 7.29
N LEU A 113 37.98 2.85 8.32
CA LEU A 113 37.94 1.39 8.23
C LEU A 113 36.51 0.88 7.96
N SER A 114 35.49 1.50 8.56
CA SER A 114 34.07 1.19 8.28
C SER A 114 33.73 1.45 6.81
N LEU A 115 34.10 2.63 6.31
CA LEU A 115 33.84 3.02 4.93
C LEU A 115 34.56 2.13 3.91
N ALA A 116 35.82 1.75 4.18
CA ALA A 116 36.56 0.82 3.32
C ALA A 116 35.88 -0.56 3.28
N LYS A 117 35.42 -1.07 4.42
CA LYS A 117 34.67 -2.34 4.50
C LYS A 117 33.35 -2.26 3.74
N GLU A 118 32.54 -1.24 3.98
CA GLU A 118 31.27 -1.02 3.29
C GLU A 118 31.46 -0.93 1.76
N ALA A 119 32.45 -0.16 1.32
CA ALA A 119 32.76 -0.04 -0.09
C ALA A 119 33.26 -1.34 -0.71
N SER A 120 34.10 -2.10 -0.01
CA SER A 120 34.58 -3.40 -0.49
C SER A 120 33.42 -4.37 -0.73
N VAL A 121 32.45 -4.41 0.19
CA VAL A 121 31.24 -5.25 0.07
C VAL A 121 30.40 -4.79 -1.11
N LEU A 122 30.13 -3.49 -1.24
CA LEU A 122 29.31 -2.97 -2.34
C LEU A 122 29.97 -3.19 -3.71
N LEU A 123 31.27 -2.97 -3.84
CA LEU A 123 32.02 -3.18 -5.08
C LEU A 123 32.04 -4.66 -5.47
N MET A 124 32.22 -5.56 -4.51
CA MET A 124 32.16 -7.01 -4.75
C MET A 124 30.75 -7.47 -5.16
N VAL A 125 29.71 -7.02 -4.46
CA VAL A 125 28.32 -7.34 -4.80
C VAL A 125 27.98 -6.83 -6.20
N ALA A 126 28.43 -5.62 -6.54
CA ALA A 126 28.26 -5.08 -7.88
C ALA A 126 28.97 -5.96 -8.92
N HIS A 127 30.24 -6.29 -8.70
CA HIS A 127 31.05 -7.09 -9.62
C HIS A 127 30.42 -8.46 -9.92
N ASP A 128 29.96 -9.17 -8.89
CA ASP A 128 29.49 -10.55 -9.02
C ASP A 128 28.07 -10.65 -9.61
N GLU A 129 27.19 -9.72 -9.26
CA GLU A 129 25.75 -9.87 -9.53
C GLU A 129 25.21 -8.97 -10.64
N PHE A 130 25.96 -7.95 -11.04
CA PHE A 130 25.57 -7.04 -12.10
C PHE A 130 26.27 -7.41 -13.40
N SER A 131 25.49 -7.39 -14.48
CA SER A 131 26.03 -7.48 -15.83
C SER A 131 26.93 -6.29 -16.13
N VAL A 132 27.79 -6.45 -17.14
CA VAL A 132 28.78 -5.42 -17.44
C VAL A 132 28.16 -4.08 -17.85
N SER A 133 27.01 -4.12 -18.54
CA SER A 133 26.25 -2.92 -18.88
C SER A 133 25.60 -2.26 -17.67
N GLU A 134 25.18 -3.06 -16.68
CA GLU A 134 24.69 -2.52 -15.41
C GLU A 134 25.82 -1.89 -14.56
N LEU A 135 27.05 -2.41 -14.62
CA LEU A 135 28.22 -1.76 -14.04
C LEU A 135 28.52 -0.40 -14.70
N CYS A 136 28.26 -0.27 -16.00
CA CYS A 136 28.32 1.02 -16.69
C CYS A 136 27.21 1.98 -16.22
N LEU A 137 25.99 1.48 -15.96
CA LEU A 137 24.90 2.28 -15.37
C LEU A 137 25.23 2.81 -13.97
N ASN A 138 26.02 2.06 -13.17
CA ASN A 138 26.48 2.54 -11.87
C ASN A 138 27.28 3.85 -12.00
N TYR A 139 28.19 3.95 -12.98
CA TYR A 139 28.93 5.20 -13.24
C TYR A 139 28.02 6.35 -13.61
N LEU A 140 26.97 6.08 -14.39
CA LEU A 140 26.02 7.10 -14.81
C LEU A 140 25.24 7.65 -13.61
N LEU A 141 24.65 6.78 -12.79
CA LEU A 141 23.87 7.19 -11.63
C LEU A 141 24.70 7.80 -10.49
N ALA A 142 25.98 7.41 -10.39
CA ALA A 142 26.90 7.98 -9.41
C ALA A 142 27.56 9.30 -9.90
N SER A 143 27.44 9.63 -11.18
CA SER A 143 28.09 10.81 -11.78
C SER A 143 27.57 12.11 -11.15
N SER A 144 28.48 13.05 -10.91
CA SER A 144 28.15 14.40 -10.45
C SER A 144 27.43 15.25 -11.50
N ASN A 145 27.49 14.84 -12.77
CA ASN A 145 26.86 15.55 -13.88
C ASN A 145 25.34 15.29 -13.97
N LEU A 146 24.83 14.37 -13.16
CA LEU A 146 23.44 13.95 -13.18
C LEU A 146 22.63 14.74 -12.15
N ASP A 147 22.05 15.87 -12.58
CA ASP A 147 21.02 16.53 -11.78
C ASP A 147 19.62 15.90 -12.02
N GLU A 148 18.64 16.30 -11.21
CA GLU A 148 17.29 15.76 -11.27
C GLU A 148 16.58 16.07 -12.59
N VAL A 149 16.83 17.26 -13.13
CA VAL A 149 16.16 17.79 -14.32
C VAL A 149 16.66 17.07 -15.56
N ILE A 150 17.97 16.88 -15.67
CA ILE A 150 18.62 16.13 -16.75
C ILE A 150 18.13 14.67 -16.71
N LEU A 151 18.13 14.04 -15.54
CA LEU A 151 17.72 12.64 -15.41
C LEU A 151 16.24 12.44 -15.75
N SER A 152 15.33 13.29 -15.26
CA SER A 152 13.90 13.27 -15.64
C SER A 152 13.73 13.44 -17.15
N SER A 153 14.42 14.42 -17.75
CA SER A 153 14.37 14.65 -19.21
C SER A 153 14.88 13.46 -20.02
N CYS A 154 15.87 12.72 -19.52
CA CYS A 154 16.37 11.51 -20.17
C CYS A 154 15.39 10.34 -20.00
N ILE A 155 14.89 10.13 -18.78
CA ILE A 155 13.95 9.06 -18.45
C ILE A 155 12.71 9.19 -19.32
N SER A 156 12.09 10.36 -19.43
CA SER A 156 10.88 10.61 -20.25
C SER A 156 11.01 10.19 -21.73
N LYS A 157 12.24 10.04 -22.24
CA LYS A 157 12.54 9.68 -23.64
C LYS A 157 12.92 8.20 -23.84
N LEU A 158 12.89 7.40 -22.77
CA LEU A 158 13.12 5.95 -22.84
C LEU A 158 11.91 5.24 -23.45
N ASN A 159 12.16 4.19 -24.22
CA ASN A 159 11.11 3.27 -24.67
C ASN A 159 10.81 2.20 -23.61
N ASP A 160 9.77 1.40 -23.81
CA ASP A 160 9.30 0.39 -22.86
C ASP A 160 10.37 -0.67 -22.51
N SER A 161 11.15 -1.13 -23.51
CA SER A 161 12.23 -2.11 -23.29
C SER A 161 13.37 -1.52 -22.47
N GLU A 162 13.79 -0.30 -22.77
CA GLU A 162 14.82 0.43 -22.03
C GLU A 162 14.37 0.68 -20.59
N MET A 163 13.13 1.10 -20.40
CA MET A 163 12.52 1.34 -19.11
C MET A 163 12.43 0.06 -18.26
N LYS A 164 12.05 -1.06 -18.87
CA LYS A 164 12.01 -2.36 -18.21
C LYS A 164 13.40 -2.77 -17.71
N SER A 165 14.43 -2.56 -18.52
CA SER A 165 15.81 -2.80 -18.11
C SER A 165 16.25 -1.88 -16.96
N LEU A 166 15.83 -0.61 -16.98
CA LEU A 166 16.15 0.35 -15.91
C LEU A 166 15.49 -0.04 -14.59
N ILE A 167 14.19 -0.36 -14.59
CA ILE A 167 13.46 -0.78 -13.38
C ILE A 167 14.06 -2.07 -12.82
N ARG A 168 14.40 -3.04 -13.67
CA ARG A 168 15.06 -4.29 -13.25
C ARG A 168 16.39 -4.02 -12.56
N TYR A 169 17.19 -3.12 -13.13
CA TYR A 169 18.46 -2.70 -12.55
C TYR A 169 18.27 -1.99 -11.20
N LEU A 170 17.32 -1.05 -11.09
CA LEU A 170 17.01 -0.35 -9.83
C LEU A 170 16.51 -1.34 -8.76
N GLY A 171 15.66 -2.29 -9.15
CA GLY A 171 15.15 -3.35 -8.27
C GLY A 171 16.24 -4.29 -7.75
N LYS A 172 17.26 -4.61 -8.56
CA LYS A 172 18.44 -5.35 -8.09
C LYS A 172 19.15 -4.59 -6.98
N TRP A 173 19.42 -3.30 -7.17
CA TRP A 173 20.08 -2.47 -6.16
C TRP A 173 19.28 -2.37 -4.86
N LEU A 174 17.97 -2.12 -4.95
CA LEU A 174 17.10 -2.07 -3.78
C LEU A 174 17.20 -3.37 -2.98
N LYS A 175 17.15 -4.55 -3.64
CA LYS A 175 17.26 -5.86 -2.96
C LYS A 175 18.60 -6.04 -2.23
N LYS A 176 19.66 -5.37 -2.69
CA LYS A 176 20.96 -5.39 -2.03
C LYS A 176 21.00 -4.51 -0.81
N TYR A 177 20.43 -3.31 -0.90
CA TYR A 177 20.33 -2.41 0.24
C TYR A 177 19.48 -2.98 1.37
N GLU A 178 18.40 -3.70 1.04
CA GLU A 178 17.59 -4.45 2.02
C GLU A 178 18.41 -5.49 2.79
N ARG A 179 19.27 -6.26 2.10
CA ARG A 179 20.10 -7.31 2.72
C ARG A 179 21.32 -6.77 3.47
N LEU A 180 21.68 -5.51 3.24
CA LEU A 180 22.86 -4.85 3.81
C LEU A 180 22.47 -3.57 4.56
N PRO A 181 21.60 -3.64 5.59
CA PRO A 181 21.04 -2.46 6.26
C PRO A 181 22.08 -1.63 7.02
N GLN A 182 23.28 -2.18 7.25
CA GLN A 182 24.38 -1.47 7.93
C GLN A 182 25.22 -0.59 7.01
N VAL A 183 25.01 -0.65 5.69
CA VAL A 183 25.75 0.17 4.74
C VAL A 183 25.06 1.53 4.66
N GLY A 184 25.60 2.51 5.38
CA GLY A 184 25.12 3.88 5.29
C GLY A 184 25.32 4.45 3.88
N PRO A 185 24.70 5.59 3.53
CA PRO A 185 25.05 6.29 2.30
C PRO A 185 26.55 6.57 2.33
N CYS A 186 27.31 5.91 1.45
CA CYS A 186 28.74 6.14 1.34
C CYS A 186 28.93 7.63 1.05
N PRO A 187 29.55 8.42 1.95
CA PRO A 187 29.74 9.83 1.71
C PRO A 187 30.60 9.94 0.44
N LYS A 188 30.15 10.75 -0.54
CA LYS A 188 30.99 11.16 -1.66
C LYS A 188 32.28 11.70 -1.05
N ALA A 189 33.36 10.92 -1.18
CA ALA A 189 34.53 11.07 -0.32
C ALA A 189 35.07 12.50 -0.43
N SER A 190 35.20 13.18 0.72
CA SER A 190 36.01 14.40 0.80
C SER A 190 37.43 14.05 0.36
N SER A 191 38.05 14.97 -0.38
CA SER A 191 39.34 14.86 -1.09
C SER A 191 40.59 14.52 -0.25
N THR A 192 40.42 14.01 0.96
CA THR A 192 41.46 13.89 1.98
C THR A 192 41.99 12.46 2.22
N LEU A 193 41.47 11.41 1.58
CA LEU A 193 42.09 10.07 1.62
C LEU A 193 41.87 9.25 0.35
N SER A 194 42.80 8.31 0.10
CA SER A 194 43.00 7.47 -1.10
C SER A 194 41.84 6.54 -1.51
N LEU A 195 40.67 6.60 -0.88
CA LEU A 195 39.49 5.80 -1.22
C LEU A 195 38.70 6.41 -2.40
N LYS A 196 39.39 6.72 -3.50
CA LYS A 196 38.76 7.12 -4.79
C LYS A 196 37.87 6.00 -5.37
N ALA A 197 38.01 4.77 -4.89
CA ALA A 197 37.32 3.57 -5.38
C ALA A 197 35.80 3.55 -5.12
N CYS A 198 35.29 4.27 -4.11
CA CYS A 198 33.88 4.14 -3.68
C CYS A 198 32.93 5.12 -4.36
N VAL A 199 33.45 6.04 -5.18
CA VAL A 199 32.68 7.17 -5.74
C VAL A 199 31.63 6.71 -6.77
N TRP A 200 31.73 5.47 -7.25
CA TRP A 200 31.03 5.02 -8.45
C TRP A 200 29.97 3.95 -8.20
N VAL A 201 29.69 3.64 -6.93
CA VAL A 201 28.50 2.87 -6.54
C VAL A 201 27.35 3.85 -6.31
N PRO A 202 26.21 3.73 -7.02
CA PRO A 202 25.05 4.58 -6.76
C PRO A 202 24.57 4.34 -5.34
N THR A 203 24.33 5.41 -4.58
CA THR A 203 23.81 5.28 -3.21
C THR A 203 22.34 4.88 -3.23
N LEU A 204 21.81 4.39 -2.09
CA LEU A 204 20.37 4.17 -1.95
C LEU A 204 19.55 5.42 -2.31
N VAL A 205 20.07 6.62 -1.99
CA VAL A 205 19.42 7.89 -2.33
C VAL A 205 19.36 8.08 -3.85
N ASP A 206 20.43 7.75 -4.59
CA ASP A 206 20.49 7.85 -6.04
C ASP A 206 19.52 6.86 -6.70
N ILE A 207 19.47 5.62 -6.19
CA ILE A 207 18.56 4.56 -6.68
C ILE A 207 17.09 4.96 -6.47
N VAL A 208 16.75 5.38 -5.25
CA VAL A 208 15.38 5.79 -4.91
C VAL A 208 14.98 7.05 -5.67
N LYS A 209 15.91 8.00 -5.85
CA LYS A 209 15.68 9.19 -6.66
C LYS A 209 15.39 8.83 -8.11
N CYS A 210 16.23 7.99 -8.73
CA CYS A 210 16.03 7.55 -10.10
C CYS A 210 14.71 6.80 -10.26
N LEU A 211 14.36 5.92 -9.32
CA LEU A 211 13.09 5.21 -9.33
C LEU A 211 11.89 6.17 -9.22
N GLY A 212 11.97 7.15 -8.32
CA GLY A 212 10.93 8.19 -8.21
C GLY A 212 10.66 8.87 -9.55
N LEU A 213 11.73 9.26 -10.26
CA LEU A 213 11.61 9.86 -11.60
C LEU A 213 11.05 8.90 -12.65
N VAL A 214 11.43 7.61 -12.62
CA VAL A 214 10.86 6.58 -13.51
C VAL A 214 9.36 6.45 -13.29
N LEU A 215 8.94 6.42 -12.03
CA LEU A 215 7.52 6.39 -11.67
C LEU A 215 6.84 7.68 -12.12
N ASP A 216 7.42 8.85 -11.89
CA ASP A 216 6.80 10.14 -12.25
C ASP A 216 6.58 10.29 -13.76
N GLU A 217 7.58 9.97 -14.59
CA GLU A 217 7.54 10.19 -16.04
C GLU A 217 6.72 9.12 -16.78
N HIS A 218 6.76 7.88 -16.31
CA HIS A 218 6.23 6.74 -17.06
C HIS A 218 5.15 5.95 -16.37
N PHE A 219 4.61 6.44 -15.25
CA PHE A 219 3.58 5.74 -14.48
C PHE A 219 2.46 5.19 -15.36
N SER A 220 1.99 6.00 -16.33
CA SER A 220 0.89 5.61 -17.19
C SER A 220 1.22 4.42 -18.09
N SER A 221 2.45 4.31 -18.60
CA SER A 221 2.87 3.13 -19.36
C SER A 221 3.04 1.93 -18.43
N LEU A 222 3.71 2.15 -17.30
CA LEU A 222 4.04 1.14 -16.29
C LEU A 222 2.82 0.50 -15.63
N VAL A 223 1.72 1.25 -15.48
CA VAL A 223 0.48 0.80 -14.86
C VAL A 223 -0.51 0.20 -15.86
N LEU A 224 -0.55 0.71 -17.10
CA LEU A 224 -1.49 0.22 -18.11
C LEU A 224 -0.97 -1.02 -18.82
N HIS A 225 0.35 -1.25 -18.84
CA HIS A 225 0.95 -2.42 -19.47
C HIS A 225 1.31 -3.49 -18.43
N LEU A 226 0.56 -4.60 -18.46
CA LEU A 226 0.78 -5.80 -17.64
C LEU A 226 2.23 -6.32 -17.65
N GLU A 227 3.00 -5.99 -18.69
CA GLU A 227 4.37 -6.46 -18.90
C GLU A 227 5.40 -5.94 -17.88
N PHE A 228 5.07 -4.92 -17.07
CA PHE A 228 5.95 -4.35 -16.04
C PHE A 228 5.62 -4.81 -14.61
N HIS A 229 4.57 -5.62 -14.45
CA HIS A 229 4.00 -5.95 -13.15
C HIS A 229 4.94 -6.76 -12.25
N GLU A 230 5.70 -7.73 -12.80
CA GLU A 230 6.67 -8.50 -12.01
C GLU A 230 7.83 -7.63 -11.51
N GLU A 231 8.37 -6.77 -12.38
CA GLU A 231 9.45 -5.85 -12.02
C GLU A 231 9.00 -4.87 -10.95
N LEU A 232 7.83 -4.24 -11.11
CA LEU A 232 7.26 -3.32 -10.11
C LEU A 232 6.94 -4.01 -8.79
N ARG A 233 6.31 -5.19 -8.80
CA ARG A 233 6.05 -5.95 -7.58
C ARG A 233 7.35 -6.28 -6.83
N SER A 234 8.41 -6.63 -7.57
CA SER A 234 9.72 -6.92 -6.97
C SER A 234 10.40 -5.70 -6.36
N VAL A 235 10.11 -4.51 -6.89
CA VAL A 235 10.61 -3.23 -6.41
C VAL A 235 9.80 -2.76 -5.20
N VAL A 236 8.47 -2.83 -5.27
CA VAL A 236 7.55 -2.47 -4.18
C VAL A 236 7.82 -3.33 -2.94
N GLY A 237 7.97 -4.65 -3.09
CA GLY A 237 8.27 -5.54 -1.96
C GLY A 237 9.55 -5.16 -1.18
N VAL A 238 10.50 -4.51 -1.84
CA VAL A 238 11.79 -4.09 -1.24
C VAL A 238 11.76 -2.65 -0.76
N ILE A 239 11.01 -1.78 -1.43
CA ILE A 239 10.67 -0.46 -0.91
C ILE A 239 9.91 -0.60 0.41
N ASN A 240 9.06 -1.62 0.53
CA ASN A 240 8.27 -1.93 1.72
C ASN A 240 9.15 -2.28 2.94
N SER A 241 10.36 -2.81 2.75
CA SER A 241 11.30 -3.12 3.83
C SER A 241 12.27 -1.99 4.17
N LEU A 242 12.44 -1.02 3.27
CA LEU A 242 13.35 0.13 3.42
C LEU A 242 12.71 1.39 4.02
N ALA A 243 11.43 1.36 4.42
CA ALA A 243 10.72 2.42 5.18
C ALA A 243 10.99 3.86 4.69
N LEU A 244 10.73 4.13 3.40
CA LEU A 244 10.94 5.44 2.78
C LEU A 244 9.66 6.30 2.79
N GLU A 245 9.19 6.65 3.98
CA GLU A 245 7.90 7.33 4.23
C GLU A 245 7.67 8.60 3.39
N ALA A 246 8.68 9.46 3.21
CA ALA A 246 8.46 10.80 2.66
C ALA A 246 8.36 10.88 1.12
N ARG A 247 9.04 9.98 0.39
CA ARG A 247 9.08 10.04 -1.09
C ARG A 247 7.97 9.22 -1.75
N ILE A 248 7.52 8.14 -1.11
CA ILE A 248 6.48 7.26 -1.67
C ILE A 248 5.10 7.93 -1.59
N SER A 249 4.81 8.64 -0.49
CA SER A 249 3.59 9.44 -0.37
C SER A 249 3.51 10.54 -1.44
N TYR A 250 4.66 11.13 -1.80
CA TYR A 250 4.80 12.06 -2.93
C TYR A 250 4.54 11.36 -4.28
N SER A 251 5.11 10.17 -4.52
CA SER A 251 4.85 9.40 -5.73
C SER A 251 3.39 8.98 -5.87
N ILE A 252 2.72 8.52 -4.81
CA ILE A 252 1.27 8.20 -4.85
C ILE A 252 0.44 9.47 -5.12
N ALA A 253 0.80 10.61 -4.54
CA ALA A 253 0.16 11.89 -4.85
C ALA A 253 0.37 12.29 -6.33
N ASN A 254 1.57 12.08 -6.89
CA ASN A 254 1.89 12.33 -8.29
C ASN A 254 1.15 11.39 -9.25
N VAL A 255 0.96 10.11 -8.86
CA VAL A 255 0.15 9.13 -9.58
C VAL A 255 -1.26 9.64 -9.81
N ILE A 256 -1.89 10.13 -8.74
CA ILE A 256 -3.27 10.59 -8.82
C ILE A 256 -3.31 11.96 -9.55
N GLU A 257 -2.24 12.77 -9.46
CA GLU A 257 -2.15 14.05 -10.18
C GLU A 257 -1.97 13.89 -11.69
N ASN A 258 -1.23 12.88 -12.14
CA ASN A 258 -1.12 12.51 -13.55
C ASN A 258 -2.47 12.01 -14.13
N LEU A 259 -3.31 11.37 -13.32
CA LEU A 259 -4.69 11.06 -13.73
C LEU A 259 -5.55 12.33 -13.83
N ARG A 260 -5.36 13.29 -12.92
CA ARG A 260 -6.08 14.57 -12.93
C ARG A 260 -5.78 15.40 -14.18
N THR A 261 -4.52 15.51 -14.58
CA THR A 261 -4.12 16.28 -15.77
C THR A 261 -4.71 15.70 -17.06
N LYS A 262 -4.89 14.38 -17.14
CA LYS A 262 -5.52 13.68 -18.27
C LYS A 262 -7.04 13.83 -18.32
N VAL A 263 -7.71 13.87 -17.17
CA VAL A 263 -9.19 13.90 -17.09
C VAL A 263 -9.74 15.33 -16.89
N LYS A 264 -8.87 16.35 -16.81
CA LYS A 264 -9.23 17.77 -16.61
C LYS A 264 -10.15 18.01 -15.41
N VAL A 265 -9.93 17.28 -14.31
CA VAL A 265 -10.74 17.44 -13.08
C VAL A 265 -10.23 18.64 -12.27
N ARG A 266 -11.15 19.53 -11.87
CA ARG A 266 -10.85 20.66 -10.98
C ARG A 266 -10.83 20.19 -9.51
N VAL A 267 -9.62 20.03 -8.96
CA VAL A 267 -9.33 19.91 -7.51
C VAL A 267 -8.17 20.85 -7.22
N ILE A 268 -8.23 21.75 -6.25
CA ILE A 268 -7.18 22.77 -6.07
C ILE A 268 -6.03 22.18 -5.23
N PRO A 269 -4.76 22.17 -5.70
CA PRO A 269 -3.61 21.58 -4.98
C PRO A 269 -3.36 22.12 -3.57
N SER A 270 -3.80 23.35 -3.29
CA SER A 270 -3.65 24.00 -1.98
C SER A 270 -4.69 23.57 -0.94
N ASP A 271 -5.66 22.73 -1.31
CA ASP A 271 -6.70 22.30 -0.38
C ASP A 271 -6.17 21.29 0.63
N LYS A 272 -6.49 21.50 1.92
CA LYS A 272 -6.31 20.46 2.95
C LYS A 272 -7.14 19.22 2.57
N GLY A 273 -6.53 18.03 2.66
CA GLY A 273 -7.14 16.78 2.19
C GLY A 273 -7.15 16.64 0.67
N TYR A 274 -6.16 17.24 -0.01
CA TYR A 274 -6.03 17.21 -1.46
C TYR A 274 -6.12 15.79 -2.03
N THR A 275 -5.30 14.87 -1.50
CA THR A 275 -5.22 13.47 -1.93
C THR A 275 -6.55 12.74 -1.74
N HIS A 276 -7.26 13.00 -0.64
CA HIS A 276 -8.60 12.45 -0.38
C HIS A 276 -9.61 12.86 -1.45
N LYS A 277 -9.70 14.18 -1.72
CA LYS A 277 -10.58 14.74 -2.76
C LYS A 277 -10.23 14.24 -4.16
N LEU A 278 -8.96 13.93 -4.39
CA LEU A 278 -8.46 13.39 -5.64
C LEU A 278 -8.93 11.94 -5.84
N ILE A 279 -8.80 11.11 -4.81
CA ILE A 279 -9.26 9.71 -4.81
C ILE A 279 -10.78 9.63 -4.93
N GLU A 280 -11.52 10.46 -4.20
CA GLU A 280 -12.99 10.52 -4.33
C GLU A 280 -13.42 10.80 -5.78
N LYS A 281 -12.66 11.63 -6.51
CA LYS A 281 -13.03 12.03 -7.88
C LYS A 281 -12.42 11.17 -8.98
N LEU A 282 -11.28 10.53 -8.75
CA LEU A 282 -10.49 9.86 -9.80
C LEU A 282 -10.16 8.41 -9.46
N GLY A 283 -10.42 7.95 -8.23
CA GLY A 283 -10.05 6.61 -7.78
C GLY A 283 -10.66 5.50 -8.61
N PHE A 284 -11.85 5.72 -9.20
CA PHE A 284 -12.50 4.76 -10.12
C PHE A 284 -11.70 4.52 -11.42
N LEU A 285 -10.74 5.37 -11.75
CA LEU A 285 -9.85 5.19 -12.91
C LEU A 285 -8.62 4.34 -12.57
N MET A 286 -8.40 4.04 -11.29
CA MET A 286 -7.32 3.17 -10.86
C MET A 286 -7.69 1.73 -11.18
N GLY A 287 -6.85 1.05 -11.97
CA GLY A 287 -6.98 -0.39 -12.19
C GLY A 287 -6.80 -1.16 -10.89
N ARG A 288 -7.36 -2.38 -10.83
CA ARG A 288 -7.33 -3.27 -9.66
C ARG A 288 -5.91 -3.44 -9.09
N GLU A 289 -4.93 -3.65 -9.96
CA GLU A 289 -3.53 -3.87 -9.61
C GLU A 289 -2.91 -2.63 -8.94
N VAL A 290 -3.27 -1.43 -9.43
CA VAL A 290 -2.83 -0.16 -8.86
C VAL A 290 -3.39 0.04 -7.47
N VAL A 291 -4.69 -0.24 -7.32
CA VAL A 291 -5.35 -0.18 -6.01
C VAL A 291 -4.66 -1.15 -5.05
N GLY A 292 -4.36 -2.37 -5.48
CA GLY A 292 -3.61 -3.34 -4.67
C GLY A 292 -2.26 -2.82 -4.18
N LEU A 293 -1.45 -2.23 -5.07
CA LEU A 293 -0.16 -1.64 -4.70
C LEU A 293 -0.30 -0.46 -3.74
N VAL A 294 -1.28 0.42 -3.98
CA VAL A 294 -1.54 1.58 -3.10
C VAL A 294 -2.02 1.11 -1.73
N LEU A 295 -2.89 0.10 -1.66
CA LEU A 295 -3.34 -0.49 -0.39
C LEU A 295 -2.17 -1.08 0.41
N GLU A 296 -1.30 -1.85 -0.24
CA GLU A 296 -0.12 -2.43 0.39
C GLU A 296 0.80 -1.33 0.94
N ALA A 297 1.08 -0.30 0.14
CA ALA A 297 1.86 0.86 0.58
C ALA A 297 1.20 1.59 1.77
N CYS A 298 -0.13 1.80 1.75
CA CYS A 298 -0.84 2.44 2.85
C CYS A 298 -0.73 1.67 4.17
N ILE A 299 -0.80 0.35 4.13
CA ILE A 299 -0.69 -0.51 5.32
C ILE A 299 0.73 -0.47 5.87
N VAL A 300 1.74 -0.59 5.00
CA VAL A 300 3.15 -0.62 5.38
C VAL A 300 3.60 0.73 5.93
N LEU A 301 3.23 1.81 5.26
CA LEU A 301 3.58 3.18 5.62
C LEU A 301 2.60 3.81 6.62
N GLU A 302 1.64 3.03 7.12
CA GLU A 302 0.66 3.48 8.11
C GLU A 302 -0.11 4.74 7.69
N LEU A 303 -0.39 4.88 6.38
CA LEU A 303 -1.17 5.96 5.79
C LEU A 303 -2.68 5.68 5.96
N TRP A 304 -3.11 5.62 7.21
CA TRP A 304 -4.43 5.14 7.59
C TRP A 304 -5.58 5.99 7.03
N GLU A 305 -5.41 7.31 6.98
CA GLU A 305 -6.43 8.22 6.43
C GLU A 305 -6.65 7.97 4.93
N LEU A 306 -5.58 7.61 4.21
CA LEU A 306 -5.64 7.29 2.79
C LEU A 306 -6.33 5.94 2.57
N LEU A 307 -5.99 4.96 3.40
CA LEU A 307 -6.61 3.64 3.39
C LEU A 307 -8.12 3.71 3.70
N GLU A 308 -8.50 4.48 4.72
CA GLU A 308 -9.90 4.78 5.05
C GLU A 308 -10.66 5.33 3.84
N THR A 309 -10.06 6.28 3.12
CA THR A 309 -10.66 6.89 1.94
C THR A 309 -10.87 5.89 0.81
N LEU A 310 -9.88 5.02 0.55
CA LEU A 310 -9.98 3.98 -0.47
C LEU A 310 -11.12 3.01 -0.14
N ILE A 311 -11.22 2.57 1.12
CA ILE A 311 -12.26 1.65 1.59
C ILE A 311 -13.63 2.32 1.51
N ALA A 312 -13.79 3.52 2.06
CA ALA A 312 -15.07 4.23 2.12
C ALA A 312 -15.64 4.57 0.74
N ASN A 313 -14.78 4.78 -0.26
CA ASN A 313 -15.17 5.00 -1.65
C ASN A 313 -15.46 3.69 -2.44
N GLY A 314 -15.37 2.52 -1.79
CA GLY A 314 -15.65 1.24 -2.44
C GLY A 314 -14.66 0.85 -3.52
N LEU A 315 -13.43 1.39 -3.47
CA LEU A 315 -12.38 1.07 -4.45
C LEU A 315 -11.67 -0.26 -4.12
N VAL A 316 -11.89 -0.77 -2.91
CA VAL A 316 -11.23 -1.95 -2.38
C VAL A 316 -12.09 -3.18 -2.62
N GLU A 317 -11.59 -4.07 -3.48
CA GLU A 317 -12.07 -5.45 -3.62
C GLU A 317 -11.10 -6.39 -2.91
N HIS A 318 -11.56 -7.53 -2.40
CA HIS A 318 -10.71 -8.59 -1.86
C HIS A 318 -9.65 -9.02 -2.88
N SER A 319 -10.00 -9.03 -4.17
CA SER A 319 -9.05 -9.33 -5.25
C SER A 319 -7.86 -8.37 -5.35
N CYS A 320 -7.98 -7.14 -4.82
CA CYS A 320 -6.89 -6.16 -4.77
C CYS A 320 -5.85 -6.49 -3.68
N SER A 321 -6.27 -7.12 -2.58
CA SER A 321 -5.38 -7.48 -1.47
C SER A 321 -5.99 -8.58 -0.60
N SER A 322 -5.57 -9.82 -0.85
CA SER A 322 -6.06 -11.01 -0.14
C SER A 322 -5.70 -11.04 1.35
N ASN A 323 -4.81 -10.17 1.81
CA ASN A 323 -4.32 -10.13 3.20
C ASN A 323 -4.71 -8.84 3.92
N LEU A 324 -5.57 -7.99 3.32
CA LEU A 324 -5.95 -6.69 3.90
C LEU A 324 -6.50 -6.84 5.33
N VAL A 325 -7.50 -7.70 5.51
CA VAL A 325 -8.15 -7.90 6.82
C VAL A 325 -7.16 -8.41 7.85
N TYR A 326 -6.34 -9.39 7.48
CA TYR A 326 -5.29 -9.93 8.34
C TYR A 326 -4.32 -8.82 8.79
N ASN A 327 -3.81 -8.01 7.86
CA ASN A 327 -2.88 -6.93 8.16
C ASN A 327 -3.50 -5.86 9.07
N LEU A 328 -4.77 -5.51 8.86
CA LEU A 328 -5.47 -4.54 9.70
C LEU A 328 -5.65 -5.07 11.14
N ILE A 329 -5.96 -6.35 11.30
CA ILE A 329 -6.05 -7.02 12.61
C ILE A 329 -4.67 -7.03 13.29
N GLU A 330 -3.62 -7.38 12.55
CA GLU A 330 -2.24 -7.38 13.04
C GLU A 330 -1.83 -5.98 13.54
N LYS A 331 -2.16 -4.94 12.77
CA LYS A 331 -1.90 -3.53 13.10
C LYS A 331 -2.93 -2.90 14.06
N ARG A 332 -3.87 -3.69 14.59
CA ARG A 332 -4.87 -3.26 15.59
C ARG A 332 -5.78 -2.13 15.12
N ARG A 333 -6.04 -2.04 13.82
CA ARG A 333 -6.92 -1.02 13.20
C ARG A 333 -8.36 -1.51 13.09
N SER A 334 -9.00 -1.74 14.24
CA SER A 334 -10.39 -2.23 14.35
C SER A 334 -11.40 -1.33 13.66
N ASP A 335 -11.14 -0.02 13.65
CA ASP A 335 -11.91 1.00 12.95
C ASP A 335 -11.92 0.75 11.43
N LEU A 336 -10.76 0.45 10.85
CA LEU A 336 -10.61 0.11 9.43
C LEU A 336 -11.18 -1.28 9.11
N VAL A 337 -11.08 -2.25 10.03
CA VAL A 337 -11.75 -3.56 9.90
C VAL A 337 -13.27 -3.37 9.82
N CYS A 338 -13.86 -2.50 10.65
CA CYS A 338 -15.27 -2.18 10.58
C CYS A 338 -15.64 -1.49 9.26
N LEU A 339 -14.76 -0.63 8.71
CA LEU A 339 -14.97 -0.05 7.38
C LEU A 339 -14.94 -1.11 6.27
N CYS A 340 -14.07 -2.13 6.38
CA CYS A 340 -14.07 -3.24 5.42
C CYS A 340 -15.43 -3.96 5.43
N LEU A 341 -15.99 -4.27 6.60
CA LEU A 341 -17.32 -4.88 6.71
C LEU A 341 -18.45 -4.03 6.10
N LYS A 342 -18.26 -2.71 6.08
CA LYS A 342 -19.25 -1.74 5.57
C LYS A 342 -19.21 -1.58 4.05
N HIS A 343 -18.02 -1.65 3.46
CA HIS A 343 -17.80 -1.19 2.09
C HIS A 343 -17.20 -2.25 1.15
N VAL A 344 -16.52 -3.27 1.68
CA VAL A 344 -15.97 -4.37 0.88
C VAL A 344 -17.04 -5.44 0.74
N SER A 345 -17.38 -5.79 -0.50
CA SER A 345 -18.54 -6.64 -0.82
C SER A 345 -18.18 -8.10 -1.13
N ASP A 346 -16.89 -8.44 -1.19
CA ASP A 346 -16.36 -9.74 -1.58
C ASP A 346 -15.44 -10.37 -0.51
N LEU A 347 -15.71 -10.09 0.77
CA LEU A 347 -14.95 -10.67 1.89
C LEU A 347 -15.10 -12.20 1.91
N GLN A 348 -13.97 -12.91 2.01
CA GLN A 348 -13.96 -14.36 2.00
C GLN A 348 -14.31 -14.93 3.37
N THR A 349 -14.72 -16.20 3.42
CA THR A 349 -15.00 -16.92 4.68
C THR A 349 -13.81 -16.89 5.65
N SER A 350 -12.58 -16.91 5.16
CA SER A 350 -11.37 -16.75 5.98
C SER A 350 -11.29 -15.37 6.64
N ASP A 351 -11.62 -14.31 5.91
CA ASP A 351 -11.63 -12.94 6.45
C ASP A 351 -12.69 -12.79 7.53
N ILE A 352 -13.91 -13.26 7.24
CA ILE A 352 -15.03 -13.24 8.18
C ILE A 352 -14.69 -14.01 9.46
N LEU A 353 -14.06 -15.18 9.35
CA LEU A 353 -13.60 -15.96 10.50
C LEU A 353 -12.56 -15.19 11.33
N CYS A 354 -11.58 -14.56 10.67
CA CYS A 354 -10.56 -13.76 11.35
C CYS A 354 -11.18 -12.57 12.10
N ILE A 355 -12.12 -11.86 11.46
CA ILE A 355 -12.83 -10.72 12.06
C ILE A 355 -13.68 -11.18 13.25
N LEU A 356 -14.43 -12.27 13.09
CA LEU A 356 -15.28 -12.83 14.15
C LEU A 356 -14.45 -13.17 15.39
N LYS A 357 -13.36 -13.92 15.21
CA LYS A 357 -12.45 -14.27 16.32
C LYS A 357 -11.84 -13.04 16.97
N TYR A 358 -11.38 -12.09 16.15
CA TYR A 358 -10.79 -10.85 16.62
C TYR A 358 -11.74 -10.03 17.49
N PHE A 359 -13.02 -9.90 17.10
CA PHE A 359 -14.01 -9.16 17.89
C PHE A 359 -14.52 -9.92 19.11
N LEU A 360 -14.54 -11.26 19.07
CA LEU A 360 -14.91 -12.09 20.23
C LEU A 360 -13.81 -12.16 21.30
N SER A 361 -12.55 -12.03 20.89
CA SER A 361 -11.39 -12.07 21.79
C SER A 361 -10.32 -11.04 21.40
N PRO A 362 -10.61 -9.73 21.50
CA PRO A 362 -9.68 -8.69 21.09
C PRO A 362 -8.49 -8.58 22.04
N PRO A 363 -7.27 -8.36 21.51
CA PRO A 363 -6.10 -8.11 22.33
C PRO A 363 -6.19 -6.74 23.02
N LYS A 364 -5.48 -6.56 24.14
CA LYS A 364 -5.63 -5.38 25.03
C LYS A 364 -5.36 -4.03 24.34
N ASP A 365 -4.49 -4.02 23.34
CA ASP A 365 -4.10 -2.86 22.54
C ASP A 365 -5.15 -2.48 21.47
N ALA A 366 -6.01 -3.40 21.04
CA ALA A 366 -7.07 -3.17 20.05
C ALA A 366 -8.19 -2.23 20.53
N TYR A 367 -8.40 -2.12 21.84
CA TYR A 367 -9.52 -1.34 22.40
C TYR A 367 -9.42 0.16 22.08
N SER A 368 -8.22 0.67 21.80
CA SER A 368 -8.00 2.07 21.44
C SER A 368 -8.66 2.45 20.10
N SER A 369 -8.50 1.63 19.06
CA SER A 369 -9.15 1.83 17.77
C SER A 369 -10.64 1.51 17.83
N MET A 370 -11.06 0.52 18.63
CA MET A 370 -12.48 0.24 18.86
C MET A 370 -13.21 1.39 19.58
N ALA A 371 -12.49 2.24 20.32
CA ALA A 371 -13.10 3.44 20.91
C ALA A 371 -13.57 4.45 19.85
N ILE A 372 -12.95 4.48 18.67
CA ILE A 372 -13.41 5.28 17.52
C ILE A 372 -14.78 4.77 17.06
N VAL A 373 -14.93 3.45 16.97
CA VAL A 373 -16.21 2.80 16.63
C VAL A 373 -17.30 3.15 17.63
N ARG A 374 -17.00 3.14 18.93
CA ARG A 374 -17.95 3.57 19.96
C ARG A 374 -18.37 5.03 19.77
N LYS A 375 -17.42 5.94 19.53
CA LYS A 375 -17.73 7.36 19.29
C LYS A 375 -18.64 7.56 18.08
N GLU A 376 -18.46 6.78 17.02
CA GLU A 376 -19.37 6.83 15.86
C GLU A 376 -20.79 6.40 16.24
N TRP A 377 -20.95 5.27 16.94
CA TRP A 377 -22.26 4.83 17.43
C TRP A 377 -22.91 5.85 18.36
N GLU A 378 -22.14 6.43 19.29
CA GLU A 378 -22.60 7.48 20.21
C GLU A 378 -23.05 8.73 19.44
N SER A 379 -22.25 9.19 18.46
CA SER A 379 -22.60 10.35 17.63
C SER A 379 -23.88 10.12 16.83
N GLN A 380 -24.08 8.93 16.28
CA GLN A 380 -25.28 8.57 15.54
C GLN A 380 -26.52 8.50 16.46
N ALA A 381 -26.37 7.95 17.66
CA ALA A 381 -27.44 7.90 18.65
C ALA A 381 -27.84 9.31 19.13
N LEU A 382 -26.86 10.17 19.43
CA LEU A 382 -27.10 11.57 19.82
C LEU A 382 -27.80 12.35 18.71
N CYS A 383 -27.32 12.24 17.47
CA CYS A 383 -27.95 12.88 16.31
C CYS A 383 -29.41 12.44 16.14
N ALA A 384 -29.70 11.14 16.36
CA ALA A 384 -31.07 10.63 16.30
C ALA A 384 -31.95 11.20 17.42
N ILE A 385 -31.43 11.34 18.64
CA ILE A 385 -32.15 11.96 19.77
C ILE A 385 -32.46 13.42 19.48
N GLU A 386 -31.45 14.19 19.05
CA GLU A 386 -31.61 15.61 18.70
C GLU A 386 -32.70 15.78 17.64
N THR A 387 -32.62 14.98 16.57
CA THR A 387 -33.62 14.94 15.50
C THR A 387 -35.01 14.56 16.02
N ALA A 388 -35.11 13.61 16.95
CA ALA A 388 -36.39 13.19 17.54
C ALA A 388 -37.00 14.23 18.48
N THR A 389 -36.20 15.17 18.98
CA THR A 389 -36.63 16.27 19.87
C THR A 389 -36.84 17.60 19.13
N ASP A 390 -36.56 17.65 17.83
CA ASP A 390 -36.76 18.86 17.02
C ASP A 390 -38.25 19.18 16.87
N MET A 391 -38.65 20.30 17.49
CA MET A 391 -40.01 20.82 17.47
C MET A 391 -40.46 21.29 16.08
N GLY A 392 -39.52 21.46 15.14
CA GLY A 392 -39.78 21.77 13.73
C GLY A 392 -40.19 20.56 12.89
N LEU A 393 -39.93 19.34 13.35
CA LEU A 393 -40.32 18.11 12.66
C LEU A 393 -41.70 17.64 13.09
N SER A 394 -42.51 17.18 12.15
CA SER A 394 -43.85 16.65 12.43
C SER A 394 -44.22 15.45 11.56
N GLY A 395 -45.26 14.73 11.98
CA GLY A 395 -45.80 13.60 11.24
C GLY A 395 -44.84 12.42 11.12
N LYS A 396 -44.74 11.84 9.92
CA LYS A 396 -44.01 10.58 9.67
C LYS A 396 -42.50 10.70 9.91
N ILE A 397 -41.91 11.87 9.66
CA ILE A 397 -40.46 12.09 9.82
C ILE A 397 -40.09 12.10 11.31
N LEU A 398 -40.90 12.77 12.14
CA LEU A 398 -40.72 12.77 13.59
C LEU A 398 -40.86 11.36 14.18
N ASN A 399 -41.84 10.57 13.71
CA ASN A 399 -41.99 9.18 14.15
C ASN A 399 -40.79 8.33 13.76
N LEU A 400 -40.29 8.47 12.53
CA LEU A 400 -39.08 7.77 12.07
C LEU A 400 -37.85 8.14 12.91
N ALA A 401 -37.71 9.42 13.28
CA ALA A 401 -36.61 9.87 14.16
C ALA A 401 -36.71 9.26 15.56
N LYS A 402 -37.93 9.16 16.12
CA LYS A 402 -38.18 8.50 17.41
C LYS A 402 -37.90 7.01 17.38
N GLU A 403 -38.29 6.32 16.31
CA GLU A 403 -37.97 4.90 16.11
C GLU A 403 -36.45 4.68 16.00
N ALA A 404 -35.77 5.51 15.20
CA ALA A 404 -34.31 5.46 15.03
C ALA A 404 -33.55 5.79 16.32
N SER A 405 -34.01 6.75 17.11
CA SER A 405 -33.37 7.10 18.38
C SER A 405 -33.45 5.95 19.39
N VAL A 406 -34.60 5.31 19.52
CA VAL A 406 -34.76 4.12 20.37
C VAL A 406 -33.87 2.98 19.87
N LEU A 407 -33.87 2.69 18.57
CA LEU A 407 -33.07 1.61 17.98
C LEU A 407 -31.56 1.83 18.24
N LEU A 408 -31.05 3.02 17.96
CA LEU A 408 -29.63 3.33 18.12
C LEU A 408 -29.20 3.40 19.59
N MET A 409 -30.06 3.89 20.48
CA MET A 409 -29.80 3.82 21.92
C MET A 409 -29.71 2.36 22.39
N VAL A 410 -30.65 1.51 21.97
CA VAL A 410 -30.64 0.08 22.31
C VAL A 410 -29.40 -0.62 21.77
N ALA A 411 -28.95 -0.27 20.56
CA ALA A 411 -27.78 -0.85 19.92
C ALA A 411 -26.44 -0.39 20.53
N HIS A 412 -26.41 0.80 21.13
CA HIS A 412 -25.21 1.37 21.75
C HIS A 412 -25.07 1.00 23.23
N ASP A 413 -26.17 1.05 23.98
CA ASP A 413 -26.18 0.94 25.44
C ASP A 413 -25.86 -0.48 25.94
N GLU A 414 -25.09 -0.58 27.04
CA GLU A 414 -24.63 -1.83 27.68
C GLU A 414 -23.76 -2.79 26.81
N PHE A 415 -23.51 -2.43 25.56
CA PHE A 415 -22.56 -3.12 24.70
C PHE A 415 -21.15 -2.58 24.89
N SER A 416 -20.19 -3.49 25.04
CA SER A 416 -18.76 -3.19 25.02
C SER A 416 -18.31 -2.75 23.62
N VAL A 417 -17.13 -2.11 23.52
CA VAL A 417 -16.62 -1.62 22.23
C VAL A 417 -16.43 -2.73 21.19
N SER A 418 -16.09 -3.95 21.62
CA SER A 418 -15.94 -5.09 20.72
C SER A 418 -17.29 -5.64 20.26
N GLU A 419 -18.30 -5.62 21.13
CA GLU A 419 -19.68 -5.98 20.77
C GLU A 419 -20.29 -4.98 19.78
N LEU A 420 -19.97 -3.69 19.89
CA LEU A 420 -20.34 -2.69 18.87
C LEU A 420 -19.71 -2.97 17.50
N CYS A 421 -18.53 -3.60 17.47
CA CYS A 421 -17.92 -4.07 16.23
C CYS A 421 -18.63 -5.33 15.70
N LEU A 422 -19.07 -6.23 16.58
CA LEU A 422 -19.88 -7.40 16.20
C LEU A 422 -21.22 -7.02 15.57
N ASN A 423 -21.82 -5.88 15.97
CA ASN A 423 -23.03 -5.37 15.31
C ASN A 423 -22.81 -5.18 13.80
N TYR A 424 -21.68 -4.60 13.39
CA TYR A 424 -21.35 -4.45 11.97
C TYR A 424 -21.16 -5.80 11.27
N LEU A 425 -20.57 -6.77 11.95
CA LEU A 425 -20.34 -8.10 11.38
C LEU A 425 -21.66 -8.83 11.12
N LEU A 426 -22.55 -8.89 12.12
CA LEU A 426 -23.83 -9.59 11.98
C LEU A 426 -24.80 -8.92 11.02
N ALA A 427 -24.71 -7.59 10.85
CA ALA A 427 -25.51 -6.85 9.88
C ALA A 427 -24.86 -6.78 8.48
N SER A 428 -23.68 -7.38 8.27
CA SER A 428 -22.98 -7.32 6.98
C SER A 428 -23.63 -8.19 5.92
N SER A 429 -23.74 -7.67 4.70
CA SER A 429 -24.21 -8.43 3.54
C SER A 429 -23.25 -9.54 3.09
N ASN A 430 -22.00 -9.53 3.59
CA ASN A 430 -21.02 -10.60 3.35
C ASN A 430 -21.30 -11.87 4.17
N LEU A 431 -22.24 -11.80 5.13
CA LEU A 431 -22.51 -12.89 6.06
C LEU A 431 -23.80 -13.62 5.67
N ASP A 432 -23.65 -14.75 4.97
CA ASP A 432 -24.75 -15.70 4.78
C ASP A 432 -24.71 -16.83 5.83
N GLU A 433 -25.77 -17.65 5.85
CA GLU A 433 -25.94 -18.74 6.81
C GLU A 433 -24.82 -19.81 6.71
N VAL A 434 -24.32 -20.07 5.49
CA VAL A 434 -23.28 -21.07 5.23
C VAL A 434 -21.93 -20.57 5.72
N ILE A 435 -21.58 -19.34 5.41
CA ILE A 435 -20.36 -18.67 5.87
C ILE A 435 -20.37 -18.58 7.40
N LEU A 436 -21.50 -18.17 7.99
CA LEU A 436 -21.64 -18.02 9.43
C LEU A 436 -21.51 -19.37 10.15
N SER A 437 -22.19 -20.43 9.68
CA SER A 437 -22.02 -21.80 10.20
C SER A 437 -20.56 -22.26 10.13
N SER A 438 -19.91 -22.07 8.96
CA SER A 438 -18.50 -22.44 8.79
C SER A 438 -17.56 -21.65 9.72
N CYS A 439 -17.90 -20.42 10.09
CA CYS A 439 -17.10 -19.63 11.02
C CYS A 439 -17.34 -20.06 12.47
N ILE A 440 -18.61 -20.26 12.84
CA ILE A 440 -19.04 -20.69 14.18
C ILE A 440 -18.42 -22.04 14.54
N SER A 441 -18.41 -23.02 13.63
CA SER A 441 -17.82 -24.34 13.85
C SER A 441 -16.32 -24.31 14.22
N LYS A 442 -15.62 -23.21 13.90
CA LYS A 442 -14.19 -23.01 14.16
C LYS A 442 -13.87 -22.17 15.41
N LEU A 443 -14.88 -21.76 16.17
CA LEU A 443 -14.70 -21.02 17.41
C LEU A 443 -14.28 -21.93 18.57
N ASN A 444 -13.42 -21.42 19.45
CA ASN A 444 -13.06 -22.09 20.70
C ASN A 444 -14.07 -21.77 21.82
N GLY A 445 -13.93 -22.42 22.98
CA GLY A 445 -14.87 -22.26 24.10
C GLY A 445 -15.00 -20.83 24.63
N LEU A 446 -13.90 -20.07 24.71
CA LEU A 446 -13.94 -18.67 25.17
C LEU A 446 -14.64 -17.77 24.15
N GLU A 447 -14.31 -17.92 22.88
CA GLU A 447 -14.95 -17.20 21.77
C GLU A 447 -16.46 -17.52 21.72
N MET A 448 -16.82 -18.80 21.83
CA MET A 448 -18.21 -19.26 21.86
C MET A 448 -19.00 -18.66 23.02
N LYS A 449 -18.42 -18.68 24.22
CA LYS A 449 -19.04 -18.10 25.42
C LYS A 449 -19.30 -16.61 25.25
N SER A 450 -18.34 -15.87 24.68
CA SER A 450 -18.50 -14.45 24.35
C SER A 450 -19.62 -14.22 23.34
N LEU A 451 -19.70 -15.06 22.30
CA LEU A 451 -20.76 -14.96 21.28
C LEU A 451 -22.14 -15.20 21.88
N ILE A 452 -22.33 -16.26 22.66
CA ILE A 452 -23.61 -16.57 23.32
C ILE A 452 -24.04 -15.42 24.23
N ARG A 453 -23.11 -14.84 25.00
CA ARG A 453 -23.41 -13.70 25.87
C ARG A 453 -23.88 -12.49 25.06
N TYR A 454 -23.20 -12.18 23.97
CA TYR A 454 -23.56 -11.08 23.07
C TYR A 454 -24.95 -11.29 22.45
N LEU A 455 -25.24 -12.49 21.93
CA LEU A 455 -26.57 -12.84 21.39
C LEU A 455 -27.65 -12.75 22.48
N GLY A 456 -27.35 -13.23 23.68
CA GLY A 456 -28.24 -13.14 24.84
C GLY A 456 -28.57 -11.70 25.25
N LYS A 457 -27.62 -10.77 25.17
CA LYS A 457 -27.88 -9.34 25.37
C LYS A 457 -28.88 -8.81 24.34
N TRP A 458 -28.67 -9.11 23.06
CA TRP A 458 -29.59 -8.70 22.00
C TRP A 458 -31.01 -9.24 22.21
N LEU A 459 -31.15 -10.53 22.54
CA LEU A 459 -32.46 -11.11 22.84
C LEU A 459 -33.17 -10.39 24.00
N LYS A 460 -32.45 -10.08 25.08
CA LYS A 460 -33.00 -9.31 26.22
C LYS A 460 -33.43 -7.91 25.81
N LYS A 461 -32.64 -7.23 24.98
CA LYS A 461 -33.00 -5.91 24.44
C LYS A 461 -34.26 -5.98 23.58
N TYR A 462 -34.39 -6.98 22.70
CA TYR A 462 -35.59 -7.15 21.87
C TYR A 462 -36.84 -7.53 22.67
N GLU A 463 -36.70 -8.31 23.73
CA GLU A 463 -37.78 -8.58 24.68
C GLU A 463 -38.19 -7.31 25.44
N SER A 464 -37.23 -6.51 25.89
CA SER A 464 -37.48 -5.31 26.70
C SER A 464 -37.97 -4.10 25.88
N PHE A 465 -37.57 -4.03 24.62
CA PHE A 465 -37.89 -2.94 23.70
C PHE A 465 -38.47 -3.46 22.37
N PRO A 466 -39.70 -4.01 22.35
CA PRO A 466 -40.32 -4.54 21.13
C PRO A 466 -40.45 -3.51 20.00
N GLN A 467 -40.46 -2.21 20.35
CA GLN A 467 -40.51 -1.09 19.41
C GLN A 467 -39.18 -0.81 18.70
N ALA A 468 -38.07 -1.40 19.13
CA ALA A 468 -36.75 -1.24 18.51
C ALA A 468 -36.66 -2.07 17.21
N GLY A 469 -37.49 -1.75 16.22
CA GLY A 469 -37.51 -2.42 14.92
C GLY A 469 -36.48 -1.87 13.94
N PRO A 470 -36.10 -2.65 12.90
CA PRO A 470 -35.21 -2.16 11.85
C PRO A 470 -35.80 -0.93 11.14
N CYS A 471 -35.04 0.17 11.09
CA CYS A 471 -35.48 1.42 10.46
C CYS A 471 -34.55 1.87 9.31
N PRO A 472 -34.37 1.06 8.25
CA PRO A 472 -33.42 1.35 7.17
C PRO A 472 -33.70 2.69 6.46
N LYS A 473 -34.96 3.14 6.45
CA LYS A 473 -35.38 4.45 5.90
C LYS A 473 -34.73 5.63 6.62
N ALA A 474 -34.37 5.48 7.90
CA ALA A 474 -33.70 6.53 8.65
C ALA A 474 -32.32 6.86 8.07
N SER A 475 -31.63 5.88 7.47
CA SER A 475 -30.34 6.11 6.81
C SER A 475 -30.48 7.03 5.59
N SER A 476 -31.54 6.87 4.78
CA SER A 476 -31.75 7.70 3.58
C SER A 476 -32.44 9.04 3.88
N THR A 477 -33.32 9.08 4.89
CA THR A 477 -34.17 10.25 5.16
C THR A 477 -33.58 11.18 6.22
N LEU A 478 -32.86 10.64 7.21
CA LEU A 478 -32.32 11.38 8.35
C LEU A 478 -30.78 11.36 8.39
N SER A 479 -30.13 10.76 7.39
CA SER A 479 -28.67 10.53 7.35
C SER A 479 -28.12 9.70 8.52
N LEU A 480 -28.98 8.93 9.20
CA LEU A 480 -28.61 8.07 10.33
C LEU A 480 -28.09 6.70 9.84
N LYS A 481 -26.84 6.70 9.35
CA LYS A 481 -26.23 5.54 8.68
C LYS A 481 -26.10 4.32 9.59
N ALA A 482 -26.00 4.49 10.91
CA ALA A 482 -25.88 3.35 11.83
C ALA A 482 -27.13 2.46 11.89
N CYS A 483 -28.31 2.96 11.48
CA CYS A 483 -29.57 2.22 11.60
C CYS A 483 -29.61 0.93 10.77
N VAL A 484 -28.86 0.86 9.66
CA VAL A 484 -28.77 -0.35 8.82
C VAL A 484 -27.78 -1.37 9.38
N TRP A 485 -26.97 -0.98 10.37
CA TRP A 485 -25.94 -1.81 10.99
C TRP A 485 -26.36 -2.39 12.34
N VAL A 486 -27.66 -2.29 12.66
CA VAL A 486 -28.25 -2.90 13.85
C VAL A 486 -28.74 -4.31 13.48
N PRO A 487 -28.17 -5.39 14.04
CA PRO A 487 -28.60 -6.75 13.73
C PRO A 487 -30.05 -6.97 14.11
N THR A 488 -30.86 -7.51 13.22
CA THR A 488 -32.29 -7.74 13.46
C THR A 488 -32.50 -8.93 14.42
N LEU A 489 -33.70 -9.04 15.02
CA LEU A 489 -34.04 -10.22 15.83
C LEU A 489 -33.88 -11.52 15.02
N VAL A 490 -34.16 -11.50 13.71
CA VAL A 490 -33.98 -12.65 12.82
C VAL A 490 -32.50 -13.04 12.73
N ASP A 491 -31.60 -12.08 12.56
CA ASP A 491 -30.16 -12.33 12.48
C ASP A 491 -29.63 -12.95 13.78
N ILE A 492 -30.10 -12.43 14.92
CA ILE A 492 -29.73 -12.91 16.26
C ILE A 492 -30.23 -14.34 16.50
N VAL A 493 -31.50 -14.62 16.20
CA VAL A 493 -32.09 -15.96 16.39
C VAL A 493 -31.45 -16.99 15.44
N LYS A 494 -31.18 -16.62 14.18
CA LYS A 494 -30.46 -17.48 13.24
C LYS A 494 -29.05 -17.79 13.73
N CYS A 495 -28.30 -16.78 14.13
CA CYS A 495 -26.94 -16.96 14.66
C CYS A 495 -26.94 -17.87 15.90
N LEU A 496 -27.89 -17.69 16.82
CA LEU A 496 -28.04 -18.57 17.97
C LEU A 496 -28.41 -20.00 17.58
N GLY A 497 -29.29 -20.18 16.58
CA GLY A 497 -29.62 -21.49 16.03
C GLY A 497 -28.38 -22.22 15.51
N LEU A 498 -27.56 -21.54 14.70
CA LEU A 498 -26.30 -22.09 14.20
C LEU A 498 -25.30 -22.43 15.32
N VAL A 499 -25.22 -21.62 16.37
CA VAL A 499 -24.41 -21.95 17.55
C VAL A 499 -24.85 -23.27 18.19
N LEU A 500 -26.17 -23.48 18.30
CA LEU A 500 -26.71 -24.73 18.83
C LEU A 500 -26.44 -25.90 17.89
N ASP A 501 -26.66 -25.73 16.58
CA ASP A 501 -26.47 -26.78 15.59
C ASP A 501 -25.01 -27.25 15.50
N GLU A 502 -24.06 -26.32 15.49
CA GLU A 502 -22.62 -26.63 15.34
C GLU A 502 -21.98 -27.14 16.64
N HIS A 503 -22.45 -26.70 17.81
CA HIS A 503 -21.77 -26.94 19.10
C HIS A 503 -22.61 -27.58 20.20
N PHE A 504 -23.78 -28.15 19.88
CA PHE A 504 -24.72 -28.72 20.86
C PHE A 504 -24.03 -29.58 21.94
N SER A 505 -23.22 -30.56 21.52
CA SER A 505 -22.53 -31.47 22.43
C SER A 505 -21.63 -30.73 23.41
N SER A 506 -20.83 -29.77 22.93
CA SER A 506 -19.94 -28.96 23.76
C SER A 506 -20.72 -28.10 24.76
N LEU A 507 -21.81 -27.47 24.30
CA LEU A 507 -22.65 -26.60 25.10
C LEU A 507 -23.33 -27.36 26.26
N VAL A 508 -23.75 -28.60 26.01
CA VAL A 508 -24.39 -29.45 27.02
C VAL A 508 -23.36 -30.02 28.00
N LEU A 509 -22.20 -30.46 27.51
CA LEU A 509 -21.21 -31.17 28.32
C LEU A 509 -20.36 -30.26 29.22
N HIS A 510 -20.18 -28.99 28.85
CA HIS A 510 -19.30 -28.07 29.59
C HIS A 510 -20.09 -27.07 30.46
N PRO A 511 -19.96 -27.13 31.80
CA PRO A 511 -20.70 -26.27 32.72
C PRO A 511 -20.49 -24.77 32.53
N GLU A 512 -19.37 -24.38 31.94
CA GLU A 512 -19.02 -22.97 31.70
C GLU A 512 -20.00 -22.21 30.79
N PHE A 513 -20.80 -22.94 30.00
CA PHE A 513 -21.85 -22.38 29.14
C PHE A 513 -23.23 -22.37 29.80
N HIS A 514 -23.46 -23.19 30.84
CA HIS A 514 -24.79 -23.44 31.38
C HIS A 514 -25.46 -22.20 31.97
N GLU A 515 -24.69 -21.31 32.61
CA GLU A 515 -25.23 -20.05 33.14
C GLU A 515 -25.69 -19.11 32.03
N GLU A 516 -24.88 -18.95 30.98
CA GLU A 516 -25.22 -18.09 29.84
C GLU A 516 -26.45 -18.64 29.11
N LEU A 517 -26.48 -19.94 28.83
CA LEU A 517 -27.60 -20.62 28.19
C LEU A 517 -28.88 -20.52 29.03
N ARG A 518 -28.81 -20.70 30.35
CA ARG A 518 -29.98 -20.55 31.24
C ARG A 518 -30.55 -19.13 31.17
N SER A 519 -29.68 -18.12 31.06
CA SER A 519 -30.11 -16.72 30.92
C SER A 519 -30.79 -16.44 29.57
N VAL A 520 -30.42 -17.18 28.52
CA VAL A 520 -31.00 -17.07 27.17
C VAL A 520 -32.33 -17.82 27.07
N VAL A 521 -32.44 -19.02 27.65
CA VAL A 521 -33.64 -19.87 27.57
C VAL A 521 -34.90 -19.16 28.06
N GLY A 522 -34.82 -18.39 29.15
CA GLY A 522 -35.97 -17.63 29.67
C GLY A 522 -36.53 -16.64 28.64
N VAL A 523 -35.62 -15.89 28.01
CA VAL A 523 -35.95 -14.86 27.01
C VAL A 523 -36.48 -15.50 25.73
N VAL A 524 -35.84 -16.58 25.26
CA VAL A 524 -36.27 -17.30 24.05
C VAL A 524 -37.68 -17.88 24.24
N ASN A 525 -38.01 -18.44 25.41
CA ASN A 525 -39.34 -18.95 25.68
C ASN A 525 -40.42 -17.86 25.64
N SER A 526 -40.10 -16.68 26.21
CA SER A 526 -40.96 -15.49 26.18
C SER A 526 -41.22 -15.02 24.74
N LEU A 527 -40.14 -14.81 23.97
CA LEU A 527 -40.22 -14.40 22.57
C LEU A 527 -40.94 -15.43 21.68
N ALA A 528 -40.72 -16.73 21.91
CA ALA A 528 -41.37 -17.80 21.16
C ALA A 528 -42.88 -17.88 21.45
N LEU A 529 -43.29 -17.63 22.69
CA LEU A 529 -44.69 -17.55 23.07
C LEU A 529 -45.38 -16.37 22.37
N GLU A 530 -44.74 -15.19 22.39
CA GLU A 530 -45.23 -14.01 21.69
C GLU A 530 -45.32 -14.24 20.17
N ALA A 531 -44.30 -14.84 19.57
CA ALA A 531 -44.30 -15.16 18.14
C ALA A 531 -45.46 -16.11 17.76
N ARG A 532 -45.78 -17.11 18.60
CA ARG A 532 -46.93 -18.02 18.37
C ARG A 532 -48.27 -17.29 18.43
N ILE A 533 -48.45 -16.38 19.39
CA ILE A 533 -49.66 -15.57 19.53
C ILE A 533 -49.80 -14.65 18.32
N SER A 534 -48.73 -13.93 17.99
CA SER A 534 -48.66 -13.01 16.85
C SER A 534 -48.96 -13.72 15.51
N CYS A 535 -48.40 -14.92 15.28
CA CYS A 535 -48.70 -15.72 14.09
C CYS A 535 -50.18 -16.12 14.04
N SER A 536 -50.76 -16.51 15.17
CA SER A 536 -52.19 -16.88 15.25
C SER A 536 -53.08 -15.68 14.89
N ILE A 537 -52.76 -14.48 15.40
CA ILE A 537 -53.47 -13.24 15.08
C ILE A 537 -53.29 -12.88 13.60
N ALA A 538 -52.07 -12.99 13.06
CA ALA A 538 -51.79 -12.70 11.65
C ALA A 538 -52.63 -13.60 10.72
N ASN A 539 -52.70 -14.91 11.01
CA ASN A 539 -53.53 -15.86 10.27
C ASN A 539 -55.02 -15.49 10.33
N VAL A 540 -55.52 -15.08 11.51
CA VAL A 540 -56.91 -14.61 11.66
C VAL A 540 -57.16 -13.36 10.82
N ILE A 541 -56.24 -12.38 10.85
CA ILE A 541 -56.36 -11.15 10.03
C ILE A 541 -56.36 -11.49 8.54
N GLU A 542 -55.53 -12.43 8.10
CA GLU A 542 -55.47 -12.86 6.70
C GLU A 542 -56.77 -13.56 6.27
N ASN A 543 -57.32 -14.44 7.11
CA ASN A 543 -58.62 -15.07 6.90
C ASN A 543 -59.75 -14.04 6.81
N LEU A 544 -59.80 -13.06 7.72
CA LEU A 544 -60.79 -11.98 7.67
C LEU A 544 -60.65 -11.11 6.40
N ARG A 545 -59.41 -10.83 5.96
CA ARG A 545 -59.17 -10.07 4.71
C ARG A 545 -59.61 -10.83 3.47
N THR A 546 -59.49 -12.16 3.45
CA THR A 546 -59.92 -12.98 2.32
C THR A 546 -61.44 -13.10 2.27
N GLU A 547 -62.13 -13.18 3.42
CA GLU A 547 -63.60 -13.14 3.49
C GLU A 547 -64.17 -11.79 3.03
N VAL A 548 -63.56 -10.67 3.44
CA VAL A 548 -64.01 -9.31 3.05
C VAL A 548 -63.79 -8.99 1.56
N LYS A 549 -62.84 -9.66 0.89
CA LYS A 549 -62.61 -9.51 -0.56
C LYS A 549 -63.47 -10.47 -1.42
N GLY A 550 -64.08 -11.48 -0.78
CA GLY A 550 -64.98 -12.44 -1.42
C GLY A 550 -66.46 -12.09 -1.34
N ALA A 551 -66.81 -11.04 -0.57
CA ALA A 551 -68.12 -10.39 -0.53
C ALA A 551 -68.09 -9.08 -1.32
#